data_AF-A0A3Q1CK72-F1
#
_entry.id   AF-A0A3Q1CK72-F1
#
_cell.length_a   1.000
_cell.length_b   1.000
_cell.length_c   1.000
_cell.angle_alpha   90.00
_cell.angle_beta   90.00
_cell.angle_gamma   90.00
#
_symmetry.space_group_name_H-M   'P 1'
#
loop_
_entity.id
_entity.type
_entity.pdbx_description
1 polymer ?
#
loop_
_entity_poly.entity_id
_entity_poly.type
_entity_poly.pdbx_seq_one_letter_code
_entity_poly.pdbx_strand_id
1 'polypeptide(L)'
;MKEAEKNLTDLGKCCGLCSCDKLKAFEESGAYKAVWGGASGQDGVVSNQPPSSRVVDEREQMMMSGGYIRRVTNDAREDEMEENLAHVGSIIGNLKSMALDMGNEIDTQNVQIERIQGKAILNVSRIEAANQKANNLMKR
;
A
#
# COMPACT_ATOMS: atom_id res chain seq x y z
N MET A 1 -8.79 -6.81 19.57
CA MET A 1 -9.85 -7.85 19.56
C MET A 1 -9.48 -9.14 20.29
N LYS A 2 -8.24 -9.65 20.22
CA LYS A 2 -7.86 -10.92 20.89
C LYS A 2 -8.14 -10.92 22.40
N GLU A 3 -7.81 -9.82 23.08
CA GLU A 3 -8.01 -9.70 24.52
C GLU A 3 -9.50 -9.63 24.93
N ALA A 4 -10.31 -8.89 24.18
CA ALA A 4 -11.76 -8.83 24.41
C ALA A 4 -12.43 -10.21 24.27
N GLU A 5 -12.07 -10.98 23.24
CA GLU A 5 -12.57 -12.34 23.04
C GLU A 5 -12.16 -13.30 24.17
N LYS A 6 -10.91 -13.18 24.65
CA LYS A 6 -10.41 -13.95 25.80
C LYS A 6 -11.23 -13.63 27.05
N ASN A 7 -11.38 -12.35 27.38
CA ASN A 7 -12.10 -11.91 28.58
C ASN A 7 -13.58 -12.36 28.55
N LEU A 8 -14.27 -12.21 27.41
CA LEU A 8 -15.65 -12.69 27.25
C LEU A 8 -15.77 -14.22 27.36
N THR A 9 -14.73 -14.94 26.96
CA THR A 9 -14.69 -16.40 27.09
C THR A 9 -14.47 -16.82 28.52
N ASP A 10 -13.58 -16.15 29.24
CA ASP A 10 -13.30 -16.45 30.64
C ASP A 10 -14.49 -16.08 31.55
N LEU A 11 -15.20 -14.97 31.26
CA LEU A 11 -16.48 -14.65 31.88
C LEU A 11 -17.54 -15.75 31.65
N GLY A 12 -17.63 -16.29 30.43
CA GLY A 12 -18.56 -17.39 30.12
C GLY A 12 -18.26 -18.70 30.85
N LYS A 13 -16.99 -18.96 31.22
CA LYS A 13 -16.60 -20.16 31.97
C LYS A 13 -16.96 -20.10 33.46
N CYS A 14 -17.18 -18.92 34.02
CA CYS A 14 -17.51 -18.74 35.44
C CYS A 14 -19.00 -18.91 35.75
N CYS A 15 -19.87 -19.00 34.73
CA CYS A 15 -21.31 -19.24 34.88
C CYS A 15 -21.70 -20.71 34.66
N GLY A 16 -21.44 -21.56 35.66
CA GLY A 16 -22.16 -22.81 35.94
C GLY A 16 -22.03 -23.97 34.93
N LEU A 17 -21.33 -25.04 35.35
CA LEU A 17 -21.06 -26.31 34.66
C LEU A 17 -20.13 -26.25 33.44
N CYS A 18 -18.85 -26.58 33.72
CA CYS A 18 -17.78 -26.82 32.75
C CYS A 18 -18.22 -27.67 31.54
N SER A 19 -18.25 -27.04 30.37
CA SER A 19 -17.94 -27.69 29.09
C SER A 19 -16.85 -26.88 28.42
N CYS A 20 -15.62 -27.40 28.52
CA CYS A 20 -14.43 -26.79 27.94
C CYS A 20 -14.31 -27.16 26.46
N ASP A 21 -15.16 -26.58 25.62
CA ASP A 21 -14.88 -26.57 24.19
C ASP A 21 -13.74 -25.58 23.94
N LYS A 22 -12.56 -26.12 23.61
CA LYS A 22 -11.46 -25.30 23.08
C LYS A 22 -12.03 -24.49 21.92
N LEU A 23 -12.08 -23.17 22.07
CA LEU A 23 -12.41 -22.28 20.97
C LEU A 23 -11.50 -22.66 19.80
N LYS A 24 -12.10 -23.08 18.67
CA LYS A 24 -11.38 -23.25 17.42
C LYS A 24 -10.51 -22.02 17.24
N ALA A 25 -9.20 -22.21 17.13
CA ALA A 25 -8.28 -21.10 17.04
C ALA A 25 -8.62 -20.30 15.77
N PHE A 26 -9.27 -19.15 15.93
CA PHE A 26 -9.59 -18.25 14.83
C PHE A 26 -8.32 -17.89 14.02
N GLU A 27 -7.18 -17.89 14.68
CA GLU A 27 -5.85 -17.69 14.09
C GLU A 27 -5.41 -18.84 13.17
N GLU A 28 -6.00 -20.02 13.32
CA GLU A 28 -5.83 -21.15 12.40
C GLU A 28 -6.77 -21.06 11.19
N SER A 29 -7.77 -20.16 11.20
CA SER A 29 -8.67 -19.99 10.07
C SER A 29 -7.92 -19.51 8.83
N GLY A 30 -8.30 -20.07 7.67
CA GLY A 30 -7.70 -19.69 6.38
C GLY A 30 -7.83 -18.20 6.09
N ALA A 31 -8.94 -17.58 6.47
CA ALA A 31 -9.16 -16.14 6.30
C ALA A 31 -8.21 -15.28 7.14
N TYR A 32 -7.95 -15.65 8.40
CA TYR A 32 -6.95 -14.96 9.22
C TYR A 32 -5.54 -15.13 8.64
N LYS A 33 -5.16 -16.34 8.23
CA LYS A 33 -3.85 -16.60 7.61
C LYS A 33 -3.67 -15.87 6.28
N ALA A 34 -4.72 -15.72 5.47
CA ALA A 34 -4.64 -14.97 4.22
C ALA A 34 -4.33 -13.48 4.46
N VAL A 35 -4.92 -12.86 5.48
CA VAL A 35 -4.80 -11.43 5.75
C VAL A 35 -3.59 -11.07 6.65
N TRP A 36 -3.31 -11.92 7.64
CA TRP A 36 -2.30 -11.71 8.68
C TRP A 36 -1.13 -12.71 8.61
N GLY A 37 -1.31 -13.89 8.01
CA GLY A 37 -0.30 -14.95 7.93
C GLY A 37 0.60 -14.91 6.69
N GLY A 38 0.22 -14.19 5.63
CA GLY A 38 0.98 -14.09 4.37
C GLY A 38 2.15 -13.09 4.38
N ALA A 39 2.73 -12.78 5.54
CA ALA A 39 3.76 -11.73 5.67
C ALA A 39 5.19 -12.25 5.87
N SER A 40 5.44 -13.55 5.79
CA SER A 40 6.79 -14.10 5.95
C SER A 40 7.67 -14.04 4.68
N GLY A 41 7.17 -13.48 3.57
CA GLY A 41 7.95 -13.38 2.33
C GLY A 41 7.74 -12.14 1.46
N GLN A 42 6.76 -11.28 1.77
CA GLN A 42 6.47 -10.08 0.98
C GLN A 42 6.53 -8.79 1.80
N ASP A 43 6.62 -8.88 3.12
CA ASP A 43 6.93 -7.76 4.02
C ASP A 43 8.46 -7.64 4.15
N GLY A 44 9.16 -7.75 3.00
CA GLY A 44 10.50 -7.24 2.91
C GLY A 44 10.39 -5.78 3.25
N VAL A 45 10.96 -5.39 4.41
CA VAL A 45 11.15 -3.99 4.80
C VAL A 45 11.45 -3.23 3.51
N VAL A 46 10.62 -2.25 3.17
CA VAL A 46 10.93 -1.32 2.08
C VAL A 46 12.08 -0.45 2.57
N SER A 47 13.26 -1.06 2.69
CA SER A 47 14.56 -0.42 2.74
C SER A 47 15.00 -0.10 1.32
N ASN A 48 14.07 0.27 0.44
CA ASN A 48 14.43 0.99 -0.75
C ASN A 48 14.53 2.44 -0.32
N GLN A 49 15.64 2.77 0.34
CA GLN A 49 16.23 4.08 0.09
C GLN A 49 16.22 4.22 -1.43
N PRO A 50 15.56 5.26 -1.99
CA PRO A 50 15.43 5.37 -3.44
C PRO A 50 16.85 5.21 -3.99
N PRO A 51 17.08 4.29 -4.95
CA PRO A 51 18.41 4.11 -5.46
C PRO A 51 18.88 5.50 -5.89
N SER A 52 20.02 5.95 -5.33
CA SER A 52 20.71 7.19 -5.68
C SER A 52 21.32 7.10 -7.09
N SER A 53 20.62 6.42 -7.97
CA SER A 53 20.95 6.09 -9.33
C SER A 53 19.62 5.79 -10.01
N ARG A 54 18.87 6.85 -10.34
CA ARG A 54 18.20 6.82 -11.63
C ARG A 54 19.34 6.78 -12.64
N VAL A 55 19.78 5.57 -12.98
CA VAL A 55 20.43 5.33 -14.26
C VAL A 55 19.41 5.84 -15.26
N VAL A 56 19.64 7.07 -15.71
CA VAL A 56 19.06 7.58 -16.93
C VAL A 56 19.41 6.49 -17.93
N ASP A 57 18.40 5.73 -18.38
CA ASP A 57 18.63 4.73 -19.40
C ASP A 57 19.28 5.48 -20.58
N GLU A 58 20.55 5.22 -20.83
CA GLU A 58 21.36 5.87 -21.86
C GLU A 58 20.73 5.63 -23.25
N ARG A 59 19.77 4.70 -23.34
CA ARG A 59 18.93 4.43 -24.51
C ARG A 59 17.82 5.45 -24.75
N GLU A 60 17.36 6.17 -23.72
CA GLU A 60 16.38 7.26 -23.83
C GLU A 60 17.05 8.64 -23.97
N GLN A 61 18.38 8.68 -23.98
CA GLN A 61 19.16 9.81 -24.48
C GLN A 61 19.32 9.71 -26.01
N MET A 62 18.23 9.45 -26.72
CA MET A 62 18.12 9.96 -28.09
C MET A 62 17.96 11.47 -27.99
N MET A 63 19.06 12.16 -27.67
CA MET A 63 19.19 13.58 -27.94
C MET A 63 18.91 13.70 -29.44
N MET A 64 17.72 14.20 -29.77
CA MET A 64 17.40 14.63 -31.12
C MET A 64 18.60 15.45 -31.58
N SER A 65 19.36 14.94 -32.55
CA SER A 65 20.63 15.52 -33.00
C SER A 65 20.43 16.80 -33.82
N GLY A 66 19.36 17.54 -33.50
CA GLY A 66 18.95 18.80 -34.09
C GLY A 66 18.18 19.59 -33.04
N GLY A 67 18.34 20.92 -33.07
CA GLY A 67 17.61 21.81 -32.17
C GLY A 67 16.10 21.59 -32.21
N TYR A 68 15.43 21.96 -31.13
CA TYR A 68 13.99 21.87 -30.97
C TYR A 68 13.24 22.66 -32.05
N ILE A 69 13.85 23.72 -32.60
CA ILE A 69 13.26 24.52 -33.68
C ILE A 69 14.10 24.50 -34.96
N ARG A 70 13.40 24.56 -36.09
CA ARG A 70 14.03 24.82 -37.39
C ARG A 70 14.23 26.32 -37.55
N ARG A 71 15.49 26.76 -37.54
CA ARG A 71 15.88 28.17 -37.72
C ARG A 71 15.52 28.67 -39.13
N VAL A 72 14.98 29.89 -39.22
CA VAL A 72 14.63 30.55 -40.49
C VAL A 72 15.37 31.88 -40.61
N THR A 73 15.30 32.73 -39.59
CA THR A 73 15.93 34.05 -39.60
C THR A 73 17.24 34.14 -38.85
N ASN A 74 17.58 33.13 -38.03
CA ASN A 74 18.73 33.11 -37.13
C ASN A 74 18.80 34.37 -36.25
N ASP A 75 17.65 34.76 -35.68
CA ASP A 75 17.53 35.92 -34.80
C ASP A 75 17.55 35.51 -33.32
N ALA A 76 17.76 36.48 -32.43
CA ALA A 76 17.79 36.23 -30.98
C ALA A 76 16.46 35.67 -30.43
N ARG A 77 15.34 35.87 -31.15
CA ARG A 77 14.04 35.31 -30.77
C ARG A 77 14.00 33.80 -30.98
N GLU A 78 14.56 33.32 -32.09
CA GLU A 78 14.74 31.89 -32.34
C GLU A 78 15.70 31.26 -31.31
N ASP A 79 16.77 31.95 -30.91
CA ASP A 79 17.68 31.48 -29.85
C ASP A 79 16.98 31.35 -28.49
N GLU A 80 16.19 32.35 -28.06
CA GLU A 80 15.42 32.29 -26.82
C GLU A 80 14.37 31.17 -26.86
N MET A 81 13.74 30.95 -28.02
CA MET A 81 12.78 29.86 -28.18
C MET A 81 13.44 28.48 -28.05
N GLU A 82 14.62 28.31 -28.60
CA GLU A 82 15.42 27.09 -28.47
C GLU A 82 15.82 26.83 -27.01
N GLU A 83 16.29 27.86 -26.29
CA GLU A 83 16.63 27.77 -24.87
C GLU A 83 15.41 27.41 -24.01
N ASN A 84 14.28 28.10 -24.24
CA ASN A 84 13.04 27.83 -23.53
C ASN A 84 12.55 26.40 -23.76
N LEU A 85 12.64 25.88 -24.99
CA LEU A 85 12.25 24.50 -25.30
C LEU A 85 13.22 23.46 -24.71
N ALA A 86 14.51 23.79 -24.60
CA ALA A 86 15.46 22.95 -23.87
C ALA A 86 15.12 22.85 -22.38
N HIS A 87 14.75 23.97 -21.75
CA HIS A 87 14.26 23.98 -20.36
C HIS A 87 12.97 23.17 -20.22
N VAL A 88 12.01 23.34 -21.14
CA VAL A 88 10.77 22.55 -21.14
C VAL A 88 11.09 21.05 -21.29
N GLY A 89 12.04 20.66 -22.13
CA GLY A 89 12.48 19.27 -22.26
C GLY A 89 13.00 18.68 -20.94
N SER A 90 13.81 19.44 -20.20
CA SER A 90 14.27 19.06 -18.86
C SER A 90 13.11 18.91 -17.86
N ILE A 91 12.18 19.88 -17.84
CA ILE A 91 10.99 19.84 -16.98
C ILE A 91 10.13 18.61 -17.29
N ILE A 92 9.92 18.30 -18.57
CA ILE A 92 9.18 17.12 -19.01
C ILE A 92 9.87 15.83 -18.53
N GLY A 93 11.20 15.75 -18.59
CA GLY A 93 11.96 14.62 -18.05
C GLY A 93 11.77 14.42 -16.55
N ASN A 94 11.73 15.51 -15.79
CA ASN A 94 11.44 15.48 -14.36
C ASN A 94 9.99 15.07 -14.07
N LEU A 95 9.02 15.62 -14.82
CA LEU A 95 7.60 15.26 -14.72
C LEU A 95 7.36 13.78 -15.03
N LYS A 96 8.00 13.23 -16.08
CA LYS A 96 7.97 11.79 -16.42
C LYS A 96 8.45 10.95 -15.24
N SER A 97 9.58 11.34 -14.65
CA SER A 97 10.16 10.63 -13.51
C SER A 97 9.23 10.65 -12.29
N MET A 98 8.63 11.80 -11.97
CA MET A 98 7.64 11.91 -10.89
C MET A 98 6.37 11.10 -11.16
N ALA A 99 5.91 11.06 -12.41
CA ALA A 99 4.74 10.25 -12.80
C ALA A 99 5.00 8.75 -12.60
N LEU A 100 6.20 8.26 -12.92
CA LEU A 100 6.58 6.87 -12.70
C LEU A 100 6.66 6.52 -11.20
N ASP A 101 7.32 7.36 -10.41
CA ASP A 101 7.43 7.14 -8.97
C ASP A 101 6.05 7.18 -8.30
N MET A 102 5.21 8.15 -8.67
CA MET A 102 3.84 8.24 -8.16
C MET A 102 3.00 7.04 -8.58
N GLY A 103 3.15 6.53 -9.80
CA GLY A 103 2.47 5.32 -10.25
C GLY A 103 2.84 4.10 -9.40
N ASN A 104 4.14 3.88 -9.19
CA ASN A 104 4.62 2.76 -8.35
C ASN A 104 4.15 2.88 -6.89
N GLU A 105 4.12 4.10 -6.34
CA GLU A 105 3.63 4.35 -4.99
C GLU A 105 2.13 4.09 -4.88
N ILE A 106 1.33 4.49 -5.88
CA ILE A 106 -0.11 4.19 -5.94
C ILE A 106 -0.35 2.68 -5.98
N ASP A 107 0.39 1.93 -6.80
CA ASP A 107 0.25 0.48 -6.87
C ASP A 107 0.59 -0.20 -5.54
N THR A 108 1.65 0.27 -4.87
CA THR A 108 2.05 -0.23 -3.55
C THR A 108 0.98 0.07 -2.50
N GLN A 109 0.45 1.29 -2.49
CA GLN A 109 -0.62 1.68 -1.56
C GLN A 109 -1.92 0.93 -1.85
N ASN A 110 -2.25 0.63 -3.10
CA ASN A 110 -3.44 -0.16 -3.47
C ASN A 110 -3.39 -1.55 -2.83
N VAL A 111 -2.26 -2.26 -2.94
CA VAL A 111 -2.07 -3.57 -2.29
C VAL A 111 -2.17 -3.46 -0.77
N GLN A 112 -1.62 -2.40 -0.18
CA GLN A 112 -1.72 -2.15 1.26
C GLN A 112 -3.19 -1.91 1.68
N ILE A 113 -3.96 -1.14 0.91
CA ILE A 113 -5.38 -0.88 1.15
C ILE A 113 -6.19 -2.17 1.09
N GLU A 114 -5.95 -3.05 0.10
CA GLU A 114 -6.61 -4.36 0.02
C GLU A 114 -6.35 -5.20 1.28
N ARG A 115 -5.11 -5.20 1.78
CA ARG A 115 -4.76 -5.86 3.04
C ARG A 115 -5.48 -5.22 4.23
N ILE A 116 -5.56 -3.90 4.30
CA ILE A 116 -6.29 -3.17 5.35
C ILE A 116 -7.78 -3.51 5.29
N GLN A 117 -8.37 -3.55 4.10
CA GLN A 117 -9.76 -3.92 3.90
C GLN A 117 -10.02 -5.34 4.38
N GLY A 118 -9.17 -6.30 4.05
CA GLY A 118 -9.24 -7.66 4.59
C GLY A 118 -9.16 -7.69 6.12
N LYS A 119 -8.27 -6.91 6.73
CA LYS A 119 -8.17 -6.77 8.19
C LYS A 119 -9.43 -6.16 8.80
N ALA A 120 -10.00 -5.15 8.15
CA ALA A 120 -11.20 -4.45 8.59
C ALA A 120 -12.42 -5.38 8.59
N ILE A 121 -12.65 -6.11 7.49
CA ILE A 121 -13.76 -7.07 7.37
C ILE A 121 -13.69 -8.11 8.49
N LEU A 122 -12.51 -8.69 8.73
CA LEU A 122 -12.31 -9.65 9.81
C LEU A 122 -12.55 -9.03 11.19
N ASN A 123 -12.09 -7.80 11.42
CA ASN A 123 -12.32 -7.11 12.68
C ASN A 123 -13.81 -6.81 12.92
N VAL A 124 -14.56 -6.42 11.90
CA VAL A 124 -16.02 -6.21 12.00
C VAL A 124 -16.70 -7.50 12.45
N SER A 125 -16.44 -8.62 11.77
CA SER A 125 -17.01 -9.92 12.14
C SER A 125 -16.64 -10.33 13.59
N ARG A 126 -15.41 -10.06 14.02
CA ARG A 126 -14.97 -10.32 15.41
C ARG A 126 -15.69 -9.45 16.43
N ILE A 127 -15.88 -8.16 16.12
CA ILE A 127 -16.59 -7.23 16.99
C ILE A 127 -18.06 -7.65 17.13
N GLU A 128 -18.72 -8.02 16.03
CA GLU A 128 -20.10 -8.51 16.03
C GLU A 128 -20.27 -9.77 16.88
N ALA A 129 -19.40 -10.76 16.68
CA ALA A 129 -19.42 -12.00 17.47
C ALA A 129 -19.17 -11.75 18.96
N ALA A 130 -18.20 -10.89 19.28
CA ALA A 130 -17.92 -10.49 20.66
C ALA A 130 -19.11 -9.74 21.29
N ASN A 131 -19.74 -8.83 20.54
CA ASN A 131 -20.91 -8.09 21.00
C ASN A 131 -22.11 -9.02 21.22
N GLN A 132 -22.35 -9.99 20.34
CA GLN A 132 -23.40 -10.99 20.53
C GLN A 132 -23.15 -11.83 21.79
N LYS A 133 -21.90 -12.26 22.01
CA LYS A 133 -21.51 -13.01 23.21
C LYS A 133 -21.71 -12.19 24.49
N ALA A 134 -21.29 -10.91 24.49
CA ALA A 134 -21.51 -10.00 25.61
C ALA A 134 -23.00 -9.81 25.91
N ASN A 135 -23.84 -9.59 24.89
CA ASN A 135 -25.29 -9.49 25.04
C ASN A 135 -25.93 -10.74 25.63
N ASN A 136 -25.47 -11.93 25.23
CA ASN A 136 -25.96 -13.19 25.80
C ASN A 136 -25.55 -13.36 27.27
N LEU A 137 -24.37 -12.88 27.67
CA LEU A 137 -23.93 -12.89 29.06
C LEU A 137 -24.70 -11.90 29.93
N MET A 138 -25.11 -10.75 29.39
CA MET A 138 -25.94 -9.77 30.12
C MET A 138 -27.39 -10.21 30.31
N LYS A 139 -27.89 -11.11 29.45
CA LYS A 139 -29.26 -11.65 29.53
C LYS A 139 -29.39 -12.87 30.45
N ARG A 140 -28.28 -13.39 30.98
CA ARG A 140 -28.26 -14.40 32.04
C ARG A 140 -28.29 -13.72 33.39
#